data_AF-A0A7S4QPF3-F1
#
_entry.id   AF-A0A7S4QPF3-F1
#
_cell.length_a   1.000
_cell.length_b   1.000
_cell.length_c   1.000
_cell.angle_alpha   90.00
_cell.angle_beta   90.00
_cell.angle_gamma   90.00
#
_symmetry.space_group_name_H-M   'P 1'
#
loop_
_entity.id
_entity.type
_entity.pdbx_description
1 polymer ?
#
loop_
_entity_poly.entity_id
_entity_poly.type
_entity_poly.pdbx_seq_one_letter_code
_entity_poly.pdbx_strand_id
1 'polypeptide(L)'
;MMKIFIGLLLLFDYTIAFLPSLRHHQVKATSTMSIVRKFSSFDALIYSYHRGIDTSSSRAVLSSMSADENNIEGGDEWRKILVLGSTGFLGSEIVHQLSTRNIPFVGTSTSGRDGTIQLDLTSTTAQKDIQSIVTTEKCTAVISTVGSINTSNDLIVNSASGKVAARGARDGGARTFVFIGNDLRVRQIGTKVIPFLNNYMEGKEQSERIVRECFGRSDNDDKYSYCIIRPTFIYGGNDFGLNPPRITSSLGSAVEELLGNYAVQSISDELPDLLSLALDPPVSVQAVAAASINAALGLLSKEQVELDSRTSILDAVAVSSLLEREERRRKRRNEEEDGDAGNQEEEEEERKCMEEIKTQLLKNTAAAGGIGVGYDSRASSSSSFRTDLELMKDLESIQHPFHIKPAYNSMLNGQWDFVHAGPPTIATAIMEFLTETSQLFGPLSLFKFRETYLEVGQEQSVIRVVVGGNVLKRDVDLIIQTKLTPDERVVKNGTRMMERFDSVQLGGVDIPIPEQWKQSRQLDITFLDKDMMIARSGVMGDPHLLLRR
;
A
#
# COMPACT_ATOMS: atom_id res chain seq x y z
N MET A 1 -22.20 33.57 -6.67
CA MET A 1 -21.43 32.59 -7.46
C MET A 1 -20.62 33.22 -8.60
N MET A 2 -21.13 34.19 -9.37
CA MET A 2 -20.38 34.79 -10.50
C MET A 2 -19.19 35.69 -10.12
N LYS A 3 -19.12 36.20 -8.88
CA LYS A 3 -17.99 37.04 -8.39
C LYS A 3 -16.78 36.24 -7.86
N ILE A 4 -16.98 34.97 -7.51
CA ILE A 4 -15.88 34.07 -7.11
C ILE A 4 -15.15 33.53 -8.37
N PHE A 5 -15.87 33.45 -9.50
CA PHE A 5 -15.36 32.95 -10.78
C PHE A 5 -14.39 33.92 -11.49
N ILE A 6 -14.57 35.24 -11.30
CA ILE A 6 -13.67 36.27 -11.85
C ILE A 6 -12.40 36.41 -11.00
N GLY A 7 -12.46 36.10 -9.69
CA GLY A 7 -11.30 36.14 -8.80
C GLY A 7 -10.25 35.06 -9.08
N LEU A 8 -10.68 33.85 -9.48
CA LEU A 8 -9.76 32.75 -9.80
C LEU A 8 -9.08 32.90 -11.17
N LEU A 9 -9.74 33.55 -12.14
CA LEU A 9 -9.17 33.80 -13.48
C LEU A 9 -8.11 34.90 -13.47
N LEU A 10 -8.20 35.88 -12.56
CA LEU A 10 -7.19 36.94 -12.43
C LEU A 10 -5.93 36.51 -11.65
N LEU A 11 -5.97 35.38 -10.93
CA LEU A 11 -4.82 34.80 -10.24
C LEU A 11 -3.85 34.05 -11.17
N PHE A 12 -4.34 33.58 -12.33
CA PHE A 12 -3.53 32.85 -13.32
C PHE A 12 -2.75 33.76 -14.28
N ASP A 13 -3.20 35.00 -14.53
CA ASP A 13 -2.49 35.93 -15.42
C ASP A 13 -1.41 36.77 -14.72
N TYR A 14 -1.43 36.87 -13.38
CA TYR A 14 -0.53 37.76 -12.63
C TYR A 14 0.78 37.11 -12.15
N THR A 15 0.97 35.81 -12.31
CA THR A 15 2.16 35.08 -11.80
C THR A 15 3.31 34.93 -12.81
N ILE A 16 3.18 35.43 -14.05
CA ILE A 16 4.24 35.35 -15.08
C ILE A 16 5.12 36.63 -15.18
N ALA A 17 4.82 37.69 -14.43
CA ALA A 17 5.61 38.92 -14.50
C ALA A 17 5.95 39.50 -13.12
N PHE A 18 6.97 38.95 -12.45
CA PHE A 18 7.98 39.69 -11.68
C PHE A 18 8.90 38.72 -10.93
N LEU A 19 10.20 38.73 -11.24
CA LEU A 19 11.28 38.61 -10.24
C LEU A 19 12.62 39.02 -10.87
N PRO A 20 13.33 40.04 -10.33
CA PRO A 20 14.66 40.43 -10.76
C PRO A 20 15.76 39.67 -10.02
N SER A 21 16.85 39.40 -10.75
CA SER A 21 18.25 39.21 -10.35
C SER A 21 18.59 39.37 -8.86
N LEU A 22 19.19 38.35 -8.25
CA LEU A 22 20.20 38.52 -7.17
C LEU A 22 21.24 37.40 -7.17
N ARG A 23 22.48 37.82 -6.88
CA ARG A 23 23.77 37.12 -7.03
C ARG A 23 24.11 36.21 -5.85
N HIS A 24 24.97 35.22 -6.15
CA HIS A 24 25.99 34.54 -5.35
C HIS A 24 25.87 34.54 -3.82
N HIS A 25 25.77 33.34 -3.23
CA HIS A 25 26.59 32.93 -2.08
C HIS A 25 26.90 31.42 -2.15
N GLN A 26 28.19 31.10 -2.05
CA GLN A 26 28.69 29.73 -1.86
C GLN A 26 28.37 29.25 -0.44
N VAL A 27 27.87 28.03 -0.29
CA VAL A 27 27.96 27.28 0.97
C VAL A 27 28.47 25.88 0.67
N LYS A 28 29.48 25.50 1.47
CA LYS A 28 30.31 24.29 1.39
C LYS A 28 29.50 23.00 1.54
N ALA A 29 29.86 22.02 0.71
CA ALA A 29 29.48 20.63 0.87
C ALA A 29 30.21 19.98 2.05
N THR A 30 29.46 19.49 3.03
CA THR A 30 29.93 18.46 3.97
C THR A 30 28.76 17.56 4.38
N SER A 31 29.00 16.24 4.32
CA SER A 31 28.21 15.13 4.88
C SER A 31 27.30 14.33 3.93
N THR A 32 27.91 13.68 2.94
CA THR A 32 27.28 12.65 2.09
C THR A 32 27.37 11.22 2.66
N MET A 33 28.12 10.97 3.74
CA MET A 33 28.32 9.61 4.27
C MET A 33 27.26 9.13 5.29
N SER A 34 26.47 10.02 5.90
CA SER A 34 25.39 9.62 6.83
C SER A 34 24.14 9.11 6.09
N ILE A 35 23.93 9.59 4.88
CA ILE A 35 22.76 9.26 4.04
C ILE A 35 22.89 7.85 3.46
N VAL A 36 24.10 7.43 3.03
CA VAL A 36 24.35 6.09 2.45
C VAL A 36 24.13 4.96 3.47
N ARG A 37 24.39 5.19 4.77
CA ARG A 37 24.11 4.19 5.82
C ARG A 37 22.61 4.00 6.08
N LYS A 38 21.78 5.06 5.96
CA LYS A 38 20.32 4.94 6.10
C LYS A 38 19.68 4.15 4.96
N PHE A 39 20.16 4.32 3.73
CA PHE A 39 19.67 3.58 2.55
C PHE A 39 19.88 2.06 2.65
N SER A 40 21.06 1.61 3.09
CA SER A 40 21.31 0.16 3.26
C SER A 40 20.44 -0.52 4.33
N SER A 41 19.94 0.24 5.32
CA SER A 41 19.06 -0.30 6.37
C SER A 41 17.59 -0.39 5.94
N PHE A 42 17.19 0.41 4.94
CA PHE A 42 15.81 0.50 4.48
C PHE A 42 15.46 -0.65 3.53
N ASP A 43 16.36 -1.01 2.61
CA ASP A 43 16.19 -2.17 1.73
C ASP A 43 16.19 -3.49 2.53
N ALA A 44 17.02 -3.58 3.58
CA ALA A 44 17.02 -4.72 4.49
C ALA A 44 15.74 -4.82 5.34
N LEU A 45 15.05 -3.70 5.61
CA LEU A 45 13.80 -3.64 6.35
C LEU A 45 12.62 -4.14 5.47
N ILE A 46 12.57 -3.71 4.21
CA ILE A 46 11.58 -4.17 3.22
C ILE A 46 11.80 -5.66 2.90
N TYR A 47 13.06 -6.10 2.76
CA TYR A 47 13.38 -7.50 2.49
C TYR A 47 13.07 -8.44 3.67
N SER A 48 13.25 -7.97 4.91
CA SER A 48 12.84 -8.72 6.12
C SER A 48 11.32 -8.74 6.32
N TYR A 49 10.57 -7.79 5.76
CA TYR A 49 9.12 -7.73 5.86
C TYR A 49 8.41 -8.76 4.95
N HIS A 50 9.04 -9.13 3.82
CA HIS A 50 8.50 -10.16 2.90
C HIS A 50 8.77 -11.61 3.32
N ARG A 51 9.70 -11.87 4.24
CA ARG A 51 9.81 -13.18 4.91
C ARG A 51 9.07 -13.08 6.24
N GLY A 52 7.92 -13.74 6.33
CA GLY A 52 7.06 -13.74 7.52
C GLY A 52 7.83 -13.85 8.84
N ILE A 53 7.34 -13.11 9.84
CA ILE A 53 7.89 -13.06 11.20
C ILE A 53 7.98 -14.48 11.78
N ASP A 54 9.19 -14.91 12.13
CA ASP A 54 9.45 -16.19 12.78
C ASP A 54 8.89 -16.19 14.21
N THR A 55 7.86 -17.01 14.45
CA THR A 55 7.08 -17.13 15.69
C THR A 55 7.91 -17.53 16.91
N SER A 56 9.10 -18.10 16.69
CA SER A 56 10.01 -18.57 17.73
C SER A 56 10.64 -17.41 18.52
N SER A 57 10.84 -16.26 17.84
CA SER A 57 11.56 -15.11 18.41
C SER A 57 10.69 -14.17 19.22
N SER A 58 9.43 -13.95 18.82
CA SER A 58 8.52 -13.08 19.58
C SER A 58 8.15 -13.68 20.94
N ARG A 59 8.13 -15.02 21.06
CA ARG A 59 7.95 -15.72 22.35
C ARG A 59 9.14 -15.51 23.30
N ALA A 60 10.36 -15.41 22.77
CA ALA A 60 11.56 -15.18 23.55
C ALA A 60 11.67 -13.74 24.07
N VAL A 61 11.09 -12.77 23.37
CA VAL A 61 11.02 -11.34 23.74
C VAL A 61 9.99 -11.14 24.84
N LEU A 62 8.80 -11.71 24.61
CA LEU A 62 7.71 -11.73 25.56
C LEU A 62 8.04 -12.47 26.87
N SER A 63 8.96 -13.43 26.84
CA SER A 63 9.39 -14.19 28.02
C SER A 63 10.55 -13.57 28.79
N SER A 64 11.35 -12.65 28.24
CA SER A 64 12.42 -11.97 29.00
C SER A 64 12.02 -10.62 29.57
N MET A 65 10.88 -10.06 29.16
CA MET A 65 10.22 -8.98 29.89
C MET A 65 9.71 -9.41 31.29
N SER A 66 9.61 -10.71 31.57
CA SER A 66 9.23 -11.24 32.88
C SER A 66 10.41 -11.48 33.84
N ALA A 67 11.66 -11.27 33.41
CA ALA A 67 12.84 -11.70 34.17
C ALA A 67 13.52 -10.60 35.01
N ASP A 68 13.11 -9.32 34.92
CA ASP A 68 13.52 -8.26 35.86
C ASP A 68 12.59 -8.31 37.11
N GLU A 69 12.68 -9.40 37.86
CA GLU A 69 11.68 -9.83 38.86
C GLU A 69 11.86 -9.22 40.28
N ASN A 70 12.73 -8.23 40.47
CA ASN A 70 13.09 -7.77 41.82
C ASN A 70 12.58 -6.38 42.24
N ASN A 71 11.63 -5.74 41.54
CA ASN A 71 11.05 -4.51 42.10
C ASN A 71 9.67 -4.01 41.60
N ILE A 72 8.77 -4.89 41.13
CA ILE A 72 7.40 -4.47 40.80
C ILE A 72 6.40 -5.40 41.49
N GLU A 73 5.89 -4.96 42.65
CA GLU A 73 4.72 -5.56 43.28
C GLU A 73 3.48 -5.30 42.40
N GLY A 74 3.10 -6.28 41.59
CA GLY A 74 1.87 -6.27 40.79
C GLY A 74 1.99 -7.18 39.57
N GLY A 75 1.73 -8.48 39.77
CA GLY A 75 1.89 -9.52 38.75
C GLY A 75 1.27 -9.18 37.40
N ASP A 76 2.09 -9.26 36.34
CA ASP A 76 1.76 -8.84 34.98
C ASP A 76 0.84 -9.89 34.32
N GLU A 77 -0.46 -9.79 34.59
CA GLU A 77 -1.49 -10.43 33.79
C GLU A 77 -1.44 -9.78 32.40
N TRP A 78 -1.07 -10.56 31.37
CA TRP A 78 -0.94 -10.13 29.98
C TRP A 78 -2.01 -9.09 29.60
N ARG A 79 -1.59 -7.98 28.97
CA ARG A 79 -2.49 -6.91 28.51
C ARG A 79 -3.53 -7.46 27.54
N LYS A 80 -4.68 -7.92 28.05
CA LYS A 80 -5.76 -8.45 27.23
C LYS A 80 -6.38 -7.31 26.42
N ILE A 81 -6.51 -7.52 25.12
CA ILE A 81 -6.97 -6.47 24.19
C ILE A 81 -8.42 -6.72 23.79
N LEU A 82 -9.29 -5.72 23.96
CA LEU A 82 -10.63 -5.73 23.39
C LEU A 82 -10.60 -5.16 21.96
N VAL A 83 -11.01 -5.94 20.97
CA VAL A 83 -11.08 -5.52 19.56
C VAL A 83 -12.54 -5.32 19.15
N LEU A 84 -12.93 -4.07 18.94
CA LEU A 84 -14.28 -3.70 18.52
C LEU A 84 -14.39 -3.73 16.99
N GLY A 85 -15.34 -4.50 16.45
CA GLY A 85 -15.46 -4.70 15.00
C GLY A 85 -14.47 -5.75 14.47
N SER A 86 -14.15 -6.75 15.29
CA SER A 86 -13.17 -7.81 15.03
C SER A 86 -13.45 -8.70 13.81
N THR A 87 -14.68 -8.70 13.28
CA THR A 87 -15.04 -9.46 12.05
C THR A 87 -15.10 -8.58 10.80
N GLY A 88 -14.69 -7.31 10.93
CA GLY A 88 -14.51 -6.39 9.80
C GLY A 88 -13.16 -6.61 9.11
N PHE A 89 -12.92 -5.88 8.02
CA PHE A 89 -11.72 -6.00 7.20
C PHE A 89 -10.42 -5.85 8.04
N LEU A 90 -10.20 -4.68 8.65
CA LEU A 90 -9.05 -4.46 9.52
C LEU A 90 -9.12 -5.26 10.83
N GLY A 91 -10.32 -5.40 11.42
CA GLY A 91 -10.50 -6.11 12.68
C GLY A 91 -10.10 -7.58 12.62
N SER A 92 -10.39 -8.25 11.50
CA SER A 92 -10.05 -9.66 11.28
C SER A 92 -8.54 -9.86 11.14
N GLU A 93 -7.85 -8.95 10.46
CA GLU A 93 -6.38 -8.95 10.36
C GLU A 93 -5.72 -8.70 11.74
N ILE A 94 -6.28 -7.79 12.55
CA ILE A 94 -5.80 -7.57 13.93
C ILE A 94 -5.94 -8.84 14.76
N VAL A 95 -7.12 -9.48 14.74
CA VAL A 95 -7.37 -10.73 15.48
C VAL A 95 -6.46 -11.86 15.00
N HIS A 96 -6.23 -11.95 13.69
CA HIS A 96 -5.29 -12.90 13.11
C HIS A 96 -3.86 -12.68 13.66
N GLN A 97 -3.36 -11.44 13.62
CA GLN A 97 -2.02 -11.13 14.13
C GLN A 97 -1.91 -11.31 15.66
N LEU A 98 -2.93 -10.95 16.44
CA LEU A 98 -2.96 -11.19 17.88
C LEU A 98 -2.88 -12.69 18.20
N SER A 99 -3.64 -13.52 17.47
CA SER A 99 -3.62 -14.97 17.59
C SER A 99 -2.25 -15.55 17.25
N THR A 100 -1.66 -15.14 16.11
CA THR A 100 -0.33 -15.57 15.67
C THR A 100 0.77 -15.18 16.68
N ARG A 101 0.60 -14.05 17.38
CA ARG A 101 1.53 -13.57 18.42
C ARG A 101 1.22 -14.13 19.82
N ASN A 102 0.21 -14.99 19.99
CA ASN A 102 -0.28 -15.48 21.28
C ASN A 102 -0.63 -14.35 22.28
N ILE A 103 -1.11 -13.21 21.79
CA ILE A 103 -1.56 -12.10 22.65
C ILE A 103 -3.03 -12.33 22.97
N PRO A 104 -3.45 -12.37 24.25
CA PRO A 104 -4.83 -12.63 24.61
C PRO A 104 -5.72 -11.45 24.21
N PHE A 105 -6.88 -11.76 23.62
CA PHE A 105 -7.82 -10.75 23.16
C PHE A 105 -9.28 -11.19 23.33
N VAL A 106 -10.18 -10.22 23.21
CA VAL A 106 -11.64 -10.41 23.12
C VAL A 106 -12.12 -9.68 21.87
N GLY A 107 -12.76 -10.40 20.96
CA GLY A 107 -13.36 -9.79 19.77
C GLY A 107 -14.84 -9.49 19.96
N THR A 108 -15.32 -8.37 19.43
CA THR A 108 -16.77 -8.08 19.33
C THR A 108 -17.21 -7.87 17.88
N SER A 109 -18.49 -8.15 17.60
CA SER A 109 -19.15 -7.81 16.33
C SER A 109 -20.65 -7.59 16.53
N THR A 110 -21.31 -6.90 15.61
CA THR A 110 -22.75 -6.58 15.71
C THR A 110 -23.64 -7.83 15.82
N SER A 111 -23.22 -8.95 15.24
CA SER A 111 -23.98 -10.21 15.23
C SER A 111 -23.41 -11.29 16.15
N GLY A 112 -22.27 -11.06 16.81
CA GLY A 112 -21.59 -12.10 17.61
C GLY A 112 -21.06 -13.28 16.78
N ARG A 113 -20.89 -13.11 15.46
CA ARG A 113 -20.37 -14.17 14.58
C ARG A 113 -18.90 -14.47 14.87
N ASP A 114 -18.41 -15.61 14.37
CA ASP A 114 -16.99 -16.01 14.46
C ASP A 114 -16.46 -16.07 15.89
N GLY A 115 -17.31 -16.47 16.85
CA GLY A 115 -16.93 -16.60 18.27
C GLY A 115 -16.76 -15.26 19.01
N THR A 116 -17.26 -14.17 18.44
CA THR A 116 -17.16 -12.83 19.03
C THR A 116 -18.33 -12.52 19.96
N ILE A 117 -18.13 -11.62 20.92
CA ILE A 117 -19.23 -11.10 21.74
C ILE A 117 -20.11 -10.21 20.87
N GLN A 118 -21.44 -10.43 20.94
CA GLN A 118 -22.38 -9.58 20.24
C GLN A 118 -22.40 -8.17 20.85
N LEU A 119 -22.12 -7.15 20.05
CA LEU A 119 -22.10 -5.77 20.48
C LEU A 119 -22.49 -4.83 19.34
N ASP A 120 -23.62 -4.14 19.49
CA ASP A 120 -24.04 -3.06 18.61
C ASP A 120 -23.69 -1.71 19.25
N LEU A 121 -22.70 -1.01 18.70
CA LEU A 121 -22.26 0.29 19.21
C LEU A 121 -23.33 1.40 19.07
N THR A 122 -24.41 1.16 18.32
CA THR A 122 -25.53 2.11 18.19
C THR A 122 -26.61 1.91 19.25
N SER A 123 -26.53 0.82 20.03
CA SER A 123 -27.46 0.56 21.14
C SER A 123 -27.29 1.57 22.27
N THR A 124 -28.40 1.89 22.95
CA THR A 124 -28.40 2.76 24.15
C THR A 124 -27.68 2.13 25.35
N THR A 125 -27.48 0.81 25.35
CA THR A 125 -26.75 0.08 26.41
C THR A 125 -25.26 -0.06 26.12
N ALA A 126 -24.82 0.23 24.89
CA ALA A 126 -23.50 -0.15 24.39
C ALA A 126 -22.32 0.35 25.25
N GLN A 127 -22.43 1.54 25.85
CA GLN A 127 -21.38 2.06 26.74
C GLN A 127 -21.21 1.18 27.98
N LYS A 128 -22.33 0.78 28.60
CA LYS A 128 -22.33 -0.12 29.77
C LYS A 128 -21.90 -1.52 29.40
N ASP A 129 -22.28 -1.99 28.22
CA ASP A 129 -21.88 -3.30 27.72
C ASP A 129 -20.36 -3.36 27.51
N ILE A 130 -19.77 -2.31 26.93
CA ILE A 130 -18.30 -2.19 26.79
C ILE A 130 -17.61 -2.11 28.15
N GLN A 131 -18.13 -1.29 29.07
CA GLN A 131 -17.62 -1.22 30.44
C GLN A 131 -17.61 -2.61 31.10
N SER A 132 -18.72 -3.33 31.00
CA SER A 132 -18.87 -4.69 31.54
C SER A 132 -17.87 -5.67 30.92
N ILE A 133 -17.70 -5.65 29.60
CA ILE A 133 -16.72 -6.50 28.90
C ILE A 133 -15.30 -6.16 29.38
N VAL A 134 -14.91 -4.89 29.38
CA VAL A 134 -13.57 -4.47 29.79
C VAL A 134 -13.26 -4.90 31.22
N THR A 135 -14.21 -4.73 32.16
CA THR A 135 -14.02 -5.13 33.55
C THR A 135 -14.03 -6.65 33.73
N THR A 136 -14.99 -7.35 33.14
CA THR A 136 -15.16 -8.81 33.32
C THR A 136 -14.03 -9.60 32.66
N GLU A 137 -13.62 -9.18 31.47
CA GLU A 137 -12.55 -9.82 30.72
C GLU A 137 -11.17 -9.28 31.11
N LYS A 138 -11.11 -8.27 31.99
CA LYS A 138 -9.90 -7.57 32.43
C LYS A 138 -9.07 -7.01 31.27
N CYS A 139 -9.74 -6.43 30.27
CA CYS A 139 -9.05 -5.83 29.14
C CYS A 139 -8.34 -4.54 29.56
N THR A 140 -7.04 -4.43 29.29
CA THR A 140 -6.25 -3.23 29.62
C THR A 140 -6.15 -2.26 28.46
N ALA A 141 -6.46 -2.71 27.24
CA ALA A 141 -6.44 -1.89 26.03
C ALA A 141 -7.65 -2.20 25.15
N VAL A 142 -8.08 -1.20 24.38
CA VAL A 142 -9.18 -1.33 23.40
C VAL A 142 -8.70 -0.82 22.04
N ILE A 143 -8.97 -1.59 20.99
CA ILE A 143 -8.78 -1.17 19.59
C ILE A 143 -10.15 -1.09 18.92
N SER A 144 -10.53 0.08 18.42
CA SER A 144 -11.78 0.25 17.68
C SER A 144 -11.56 0.32 16.18
N THR A 145 -12.03 -0.71 15.46
CA THR A 145 -12.07 -0.77 14.00
C THR A 145 -13.48 -0.62 13.43
N VAL A 146 -14.42 -0.10 14.23
CA VAL A 146 -15.80 0.08 13.79
C VAL A 146 -15.90 1.26 12.83
N GLY A 147 -16.61 1.02 11.72
CA GLY A 147 -17.00 2.03 10.75
C GLY A 147 -18.01 1.47 9.76
N SER A 148 -18.81 2.36 9.19
CA SER A 148 -19.74 2.05 8.10
C SER A 148 -19.70 3.16 7.07
N ILE A 149 -19.82 2.82 5.80
CA ILE A 149 -19.90 3.77 4.69
C ILE A 149 -21.13 3.48 3.86
N ASN A 150 -21.76 4.55 3.40
CA ASN A 150 -22.95 4.54 2.55
C ASN A 150 -24.17 3.89 3.23
N THR A 151 -24.38 4.22 4.51
CA THR A 151 -25.56 3.82 5.28
C THR A 151 -26.29 5.05 5.82
N SER A 152 -27.58 4.91 6.12
CA SER A 152 -28.36 5.99 6.76
C SER A 152 -27.84 6.39 8.14
N ASN A 153 -27.04 5.52 8.77
CA ASN A 153 -26.56 5.66 10.14
C ASN A 153 -25.06 5.97 10.22
N ASP A 154 -24.40 6.34 9.12
CA ASP A 154 -22.95 6.52 9.07
C ASP A 154 -22.44 7.49 10.16
N LEU A 155 -23.11 8.61 10.37
CA LEU A 155 -22.71 9.56 11.41
C LEU A 155 -22.76 8.92 12.80
N ILE A 156 -23.81 8.15 13.08
CA ILE A 156 -24.03 7.50 14.38
C ILE A 156 -22.98 6.41 14.59
N VAL A 157 -22.82 5.49 13.63
CA VAL A 157 -21.88 4.37 13.71
C VAL A 157 -20.44 4.87 13.84
N ASN A 158 -20.03 5.82 12.99
CA ASN A 158 -18.65 6.30 12.98
C ASN A 158 -18.31 7.22 14.16
N SER A 159 -19.31 7.89 14.76
CA SER A 159 -19.12 8.64 16.01
C SER A 159 -19.19 7.78 17.27
N ALA A 160 -19.69 6.54 17.18
CA ALA A 160 -19.86 5.65 18.33
C ALA A 160 -18.51 5.19 18.94
N SER A 161 -17.45 5.08 18.14
CA SER A 161 -16.12 4.75 18.66
C SER A 161 -15.63 5.74 19.72
N GLY A 162 -15.87 7.03 19.53
CA GLY A 162 -15.61 8.03 20.56
C GLY A 162 -16.74 8.10 21.59
N LYS A 163 -17.98 8.38 21.14
CA LYS A 163 -19.11 8.70 22.04
C LYS A 163 -19.46 7.57 23.00
N VAL A 164 -19.32 6.32 22.56
CA VAL A 164 -19.75 5.12 23.29
C VAL A 164 -18.54 4.31 23.71
N ALA A 165 -17.69 3.92 22.77
CA ALA A 165 -16.62 2.97 23.06
C ALA A 165 -15.50 3.56 23.91
N ALA A 166 -15.00 4.75 23.61
CA ALA A 166 -13.96 5.38 24.42
C ALA A 166 -14.42 5.62 25.86
N ARG A 167 -15.65 6.08 26.05
CA ARG A 167 -16.22 6.29 27.40
C ARG A 167 -16.38 4.98 28.15
N GLY A 168 -17.02 3.98 27.54
CA GLY A 168 -17.22 2.67 28.16
C GLY A 168 -15.89 1.97 28.49
N ALA A 169 -14.90 2.09 27.61
CA ALA A 169 -13.56 1.56 27.85
C ALA A 169 -12.87 2.23 29.04
N ARG A 170 -12.94 3.56 29.13
CA ARG A 170 -12.39 4.33 30.25
C ARG A 170 -13.08 3.97 31.56
N ASP A 171 -14.42 3.93 31.56
CA ASP A 171 -15.24 3.57 32.73
C ASP A 171 -15.00 2.12 33.18
N GLY A 172 -14.62 1.24 32.25
CA GLY A 172 -14.27 -0.15 32.51
C GLY A 172 -12.84 -0.36 33.02
N GLY A 173 -12.00 0.68 32.99
CA GLY A 173 -10.62 0.65 33.48
C GLY A 173 -9.54 0.38 32.43
N ALA A 174 -9.88 0.40 31.13
CA ALA A 174 -8.87 0.31 30.07
C ALA A 174 -7.91 1.50 30.16
N ARG A 175 -6.61 1.24 29.98
CA ARG A 175 -5.54 2.25 30.05
C ARG A 175 -5.20 2.81 28.67
N THR A 176 -5.36 2.00 27.63
CA THR A 176 -5.00 2.39 26.26
C THR A 176 -6.20 2.28 25.33
N PHE A 177 -6.41 3.30 24.49
CA PHE A 177 -7.41 3.28 23.43
C PHE A 177 -6.80 3.59 22.07
N VAL A 178 -6.93 2.66 21.13
CA VAL A 178 -6.47 2.82 19.74
C VAL A 178 -7.68 3.04 18.84
N PHE A 179 -7.64 4.12 18.07
CA PHE A 179 -8.72 4.50 17.17
C PHE A 179 -8.23 4.63 15.73
N ILE A 180 -9.02 4.09 14.79
CA ILE A 180 -8.74 4.20 13.36
C ILE A 180 -9.57 5.33 12.76
N GLY A 181 -8.88 6.44 12.49
CA GLY A 181 -9.40 7.65 11.85
C GLY A 181 -9.22 7.64 10.34
N ASN A 182 -9.12 8.83 9.76
CA ASN A 182 -8.84 9.04 8.34
C ASN A 182 -7.78 10.11 8.19
N ASP A 183 -6.91 9.95 7.20
CA ASP A 183 -6.01 11.00 6.76
C ASP A 183 -6.77 12.33 6.56
N LEU A 184 -6.14 13.45 6.92
CA LEU A 184 -6.78 14.77 6.89
C LEU A 184 -7.15 15.19 5.47
N ARG A 185 -6.36 14.83 4.46
CA ARG A 185 -6.65 15.10 3.04
C ARG A 185 -7.81 14.23 2.57
N VAL A 186 -7.82 12.94 2.93
CA VAL A 186 -8.99 12.06 2.72
C VAL A 186 -10.26 12.68 3.29
N ARG A 187 -10.19 13.22 4.50
CA ARG A 187 -11.33 13.89 5.15
C ARG A 187 -11.78 15.13 4.40
N GLN A 188 -10.86 16.00 4.03
CA GLN A 188 -11.20 17.24 3.31
C GLN A 188 -11.87 16.96 1.97
N ILE A 189 -11.36 15.97 1.23
CA ILE A 189 -11.93 15.58 -0.07
C ILE A 189 -13.26 14.86 0.13
N GLY A 190 -13.34 13.93 1.07
CA GLY A 190 -14.58 13.27 1.43
C GLY A 190 -15.69 14.27 1.72
N THR A 191 -15.44 15.24 2.61
CA THR A 191 -16.43 16.22 3.04
C THR A 191 -16.79 17.26 1.96
N LYS A 192 -15.83 17.67 1.12
CA LYS A 192 -16.05 18.73 0.11
C LYS A 192 -16.51 18.22 -1.24
N VAL A 193 -16.05 17.03 -1.64
CA VAL A 193 -16.17 16.51 -3.00
C VAL A 193 -17.13 15.32 -3.07
N ILE A 194 -17.31 14.57 -1.98
CA ILE A 194 -18.04 13.29 -1.98
C ILE A 194 -19.19 13.34 -0.96
N PRO A 195 -20.37 13.89 -1.32
CA PRO A 195 -21.45 14.16 -0.37
C PRO A 195 -21.89 12.96 0.48
N PHE A 196 -21.84 11.74 -0.07
CA PHE A 196 -22.23 10.53 0.66
C PHE A 196 -21.22 10.14 1.77
N LEU A 197 -19.98 10.64 1.72
CA LEU A 197 -18.96 10.42 2.76
C LEU A 197 -19.01 11.46 3.88
N ASN A 198 -19.78 12.54 3.75
CA ASN A 198 -19.79 13.63 4.73
C ASN A 198 -20.08 13.11 6.16
N ASN A 199 -21.13 12.31 6.30
CA ASN A 199 -21.53 11.74 7.60
C ASN A 199 -20.49 10.76 8.15
N TYR A 200 -19.85 9.98 7.29
CA TYR A 200 -18.76 9.09 7.67
C TYR A 200 -17.55 9.89 8.20
N MET A 201 -17.11 10.89 7.45
CA MET A 201 -15.96 11.74 7.77
C MET A 201 -16.19 12.54 9.05
N GLU A 202 -17.36 13.16 9.18
CA GLU A 202 -17.75 13.89 10.38
C GLU A 202 -17.84 12.96 11.59
N GLY A 203 -18.40 11.76 11.45
CA GLY A 203 -18.47 10.79 12.54
C GLY A 203 -17.08 10.37 13.04
N LYS A 204 -16.14 10.12 12.13
CA LYS A 204 -14.74 9.79 12.47
C LYS A 204 -14.05 10.96 13.16
N GLU A 205 -14.24 12.19 12.68
CA GLU A 205 -13.69 13.39 13.30
C GLU A 205 -14.23 13.61 14.72
N GLN A 206 -15.53 13.44 14.93
CA GLN A 206 -16.14 13.49 16.27
C GLN A 206 -15.55 12.42 17.19
N SER A 207 -15.34 11.20 16.68
CA SER A 207 -14.71 10.13 17.45
C SER A 207 -13.29 10.48 17.87
N GLU A 208 -12.46 11.01 16.96
CA GLU A 208 -11.09 11.42 17.28
C GLU A 208 -11.05 12.44 18.41
N ARG A 209 -11.94 13.46 18.35
CA ARG A 209 -12.01 14.48 19.39
C ARG A 209 -12.33 13.87 20.75
N ILE A 210 -13.32 12.98 20.81
CA ILE A 210 -13.76 12.37 22.06
C ILE A 210 -12.74 11.37 22.61
N VAL A 211 -12.02 10.64 21.74
CA VAL A 211 -10.91 9.77 22.18
C VAL A 211 -9.84 10.60 22.89
N ARG A 212 -9.46 11.76 22.33
CA ARG A 212 -8.53 12.70 23.00
C ARG A 212 -9.08 13.22 24.33
N GLU A 213 -10.36 13.55 24.39
CA GLU A 213 -10.99 13.99 25.65
C GLU A 213 -11.01 12.87 26.72
N CYS A 214 -11.17 11.61 26.29
CA CYS A 214 -11.31 10.47 27.21
C CYS A 214 -9.95 9.92 27.68
N PHE A 215 -8.97 9.85 26.79
CA PHE A 215 -7.68 9.19 27.06
C PHE A 215 -6.48 10.12 26.92
N GLY A 216 -6.70 11.38 26.55
CA GLY A 216 -5.65 12.41 26.52
C GLY A 216 -5.25 12.87 27.91
N ARG A 217 -4.05 13.44 27.98
CA ARG A 217 -3.43 13.90 29.22
C ARG A 217 -4.31 14.95 29.92
N SER A 218 -4.71 14.65 31.14
CA SER A 218 -4.89 15.68 32.17
C SER A 218 -3.52 15.87 32.83
N ASP A 219 -3.16 17.11 33.20
CA ASP A 219 -1.80 17.58 33.48
C ASP A 219 -0.96 16.81 34.54
N ASN A 220 -1.41 15.69 35.10
CA ASN A 220 -0.65 14.84 36.02
C ASN A 220 -0.99 13.33 36.00
N ASP A 221 -1.74 12.82 35.02
CA ASP A 221 -2.18 11.40 35.02
C ASP A 221 -1.55 10.61 33.85
N ASP A 222 -0.37 10.01 34.10
CA ASP A 222 0.33 9.08 33.18
C ASP A 222 -0.41 7.71 33.04
N LYS A 223 -1.61 7.59 33.64
CA LYS A 223 -2.42 6.37 33.69
C LYS A 223 -3.07 5.98 32.37
N TYR A 224 -3.41 6.96 31.54
CA TYR A 224 -4.13 6.74 30.28
C TYR A 224 -3.30 7.15 29.07
N SER A 225 -3.47 6.39 27.98
CA SER A 225 -2.85 6.68 26.69
C SER A 225 -3.83 6.41 25.56
N TYR A 226 -3.59 7.04 24.42
CA TYR A 226 -4.34 6.77 23.20
C TYR A 226 -3.41 6.78 21.99
N CYS A 227 -3.87 6.17 20.91
CA CYS A 227 -3.25 6.30 19.60
C CYS A 227 -4.35 6.49 18.54
N ILE A 228 -4.23 7.54 17.74
CA ILE A 228 -5.09 7.73 16.56
C ILE A 228 -4.28 7.40 15.32
N ILE A 229 -4.71 6.38 14.58
CA ILE A 229 -4.08 5.96 13.33
C ILE A 229 -4.93 6.48 12.17
N ARG A 230 -4.34 7.27 11.28
CA ARG A 230 -5.02 7.89 10.13
C ARG A 230 -4.43 7.35 8.83
N PRO A 231 -4.85 6.15 8.41
CA PRO A 231 -4.48 5.66 7.10
C PRO A 231 -5.14 6.51 6.01
N THR A 232 -4.56 6.45 4.81
CA THR A 232 -5.16 6.90 3.56
C THR A 232 -6.21 5.87 3.14
N PHE A 233 -6.00 5.14 2.04
CA PHE A 233 -6.77 3.95 1.69
C PHE A 233 -6.08 2.71 2.27
N ILE A 234 -6.85 1.83 2.92
CA ILE A 234 -6.33 0.55 3.39
C ILE A 234 -6.52 -0.48 2.28
N TYR A 235 -5.46 -1.17 1.88
CA TYR A 235 -5.52 -2.23 0.88
C TYR A 235 -5.21 -3.60 1.49
N GLY A 236 -5.69 -4.67 0.85
CA GLY A 236 -5.43 -6.05 1.25
C GLY A 236 -6.64 -6.97 1.07
N GLY A 237 -6.41 -8.28 1.21
CA GLY A 237 -7.42 -9.31 0.95
C GLY A 237 -7.63 -9.58 -0.55
N ASN A 238 -8.54 -10.51 -0.85
CA ASN A 238 -8.80 -10.98 -2.22
C ASN A 238 -9.97 -10.26 -2.90
N ASP A 239 -10.78 -9.50 -2.14
CA ASP A 239 -12.03 -8.90 -2.62
C ASP A 239 -12.05 -7.39 -2.47
N PHE A 240 -12.50 -6.71 -3.52
CA PHE A 240 -12.85 -5.29 -3.47
C PHE A 240 -14.04 -5.04 -2.53
N GLY A 241 -14.13 -3.84 -1.96
CA GLY A 241 -15.25 -3.46 -1.12
C GLY A 241 -15.36 -1.96 -0.91
N LEU A 242 -16.59 -1.48 -0.88
CA LEU A 242 -16.91 -0.07 -0.62
C LEU A 242 -17.22 0.21 0.85
N ASN A 243 -17.25 -0.82 1.69
CA ASN A 243 -17.62 -0.71 3.10
C ASN A 243 -16.74 -1.63 3.98
N PRO A 244 -15.61 -1.12 4.50
CA PRO A 244 -14.94 0.14 4.13
C PRO A 244 -14.26 0.06 2.73
N PRO A 245 -13.96 1.20 2.08
CA PRO A 245 -13.20 1.28 0.83
C PRO A 245 -11.89 0.50 0.93
N ARG A 246 -11.73 -0.52 0.08
CA ARG A 246 -10.54 -1.37 0.03
C ARG A 246 -10.14 -1.68 -1.41
N ILE A 247 -8.84 -1.74 -1.62
CA ILE A 247 -8.19 -2.15 -2.87
C ILE A 247 -7.62 -3.57 -2.65
N THR A 248 -7.63 -4.42 -3.67
CA THR A 248 -7.09 -5.79 -3.58
C THR A 248 -5.59 -5.80 -3.31
N SER A 249 -5.05 -6.88 -2.74
CA SER A 249 -3.62 -6.98 -2.41
C SER A 249 -2.68 -6.76 -3.60
N SER A 250 -2.99 -7.34 -4.77
CA SER A 250 -2.13 -7.28 -5.97
C SER A 250 -2.05 -5.88 -6.58
N LEU A 251 -3.19 -5.17 -6.64
CA LEU A 251 -3.22 -3.80 -7.13
C LEU A 251 -2.67 -2.85 -6.08
N GLY A 252 -3.05 -3.02 -4.81
CA GLY A 252 -2.59 -2.19 -3.71
C GLY A 252 -1.07 -2.22 -3.56
N SER A 253 -0.41 -3.38 -3.72
CA SER A 253 1.05 -3.47 -3.68
C SER A 253 1.73 -2.80 -4.88
N ALA A 254 1.18 -2.97 -6.09
CA ALA A 254 1.72 -2.33 -7.29
C ALA A 254 1.57 -0.81 -7.25
N VAL A 255 0.41 -0.33 -6.78
CA VAL A 255 0.13 1.10 -6.56
C VAL A 255 0.97 1.64 -5.41
N GLU A 256 1.14 0.90 -4.32
CA GLU A 256 2.03 1.30 -3.22
C GLU A 256 3.49 1.40 -3.67
N GLU A 257 3.98 0.48 -4.49
CA GLU A 257 5.35 0.55 -5.04
C GLU A 257 5.51 1.75 -5.98
N LEU A 258 4.49 2.02 -6.82
CA LEU A 258 4.48 3.12 -7.77
C LEU A 258 4.37 4.49 -7.08
N LEU A 259 3.40 4.65 -6.18
CA LEU A 259 3.08 5.89 -5.46
C LEU A 259 3.96 6.11 -4.22
N GLY A 260 4.49 5.04 -3.63
CA GLY A 260 5.46 5.06 -2.53
C GLY A 260 6.83 5.58 -2.95
N ASN A 261 7.04 5.75 -4.25
CA ASN A 261 8.22 6.36 -4.79
C ASN A 261 8.26 7.87 -4.45
N TYR A 262 9.35 8.31 -3.81
CA TYR A 262 9.54 9.71 -3.35
C TYR A 262 9.27 10.76 -4.44
N ALA A 263 9.53 10.42 -5.70
CA ALA A 263 9.34 11.33 -6.80
C ALA A 263 7.86 11.47 -7.23
N VAL A 264 7.01 10.46 -6.98
CA VAL A 264 5.55 10.58 -7.14
C VAL A 264 4.94 11.36 -5.98
N GLN A 265 5.45 11.15 -4.76
CA GLN A 265 5.06 11.96 -3.59
C GLN A 265 5.38 13.44 -3.79
N SER A 266 6.54 13.76 -4.36
CA SER A 266 6.94 15.14 -4.68
C SER A 266 5.99 15.83 -5.66
N ILE A 267 5.32 15.07 -6.52
CA ILE A 267 4.33 15.59 -7.48
C ILE A 267 2.95 15.72 -6.81
N SER A 268 2.61 14.78 -5.92
CA SER A 268 1.39 14.86 -5.09
C SER A 268 1.31 16.17 -4.29
N ASP A 269 2.45 16.69 -3.82
CA ASP A 269 2.54 17.95 -3.06
C ASP A 269 2.19 19.21 -3.89
N GLU A 270 2.33 19.14 -5.22
CA GLU A 270 2.08 20.27 -6.15
C GLU A 270 0.74 20.15 -6.89
N LEU A 271 0.02 19.04 -6.72
CA LEU A 271 -1.24 18.77 -7.42
C LEU A 271 -2.46 19.24 -6.62
N PRO A 272 -3.57 19.60 -7.30
CA PRO A 272 -4.84 19.89 -6.63
C PRO A 272 -5.28 18.74 -5.71
N ASP A 273 -5.88 19.06 -4.56
CA ASP A 273 -6.21 18.12 -3.46
C ASP A 273 -6.72 16.75 -3.93
N LEU A 274 -7.66 16.72 -4.89
CA LEU A 274 -8.24 15.47 -5.40
C LEU A 274 -7.22 14.54 -6.09
N LEU A 275 -6.28 15.12 -6.83
CA LEU A 275 -5.21 14.39 -7.51
C LEU A 275 -4.08 14.02 -6.56
N SER A 276 -3.76 14.91 -5.60
CA SER A 276 -2.82 14.60 -4.50
C SER A 276 -3.24 13.35 -3.74
N LEU A 277 -4.53 13.24 -3.38
CA LEU A 277 -5.05 12.07 -2.67
C LEU A 277 -5.01 10.78 -3.50
N ALA A 278 -5.27 10.87 -4.81
CA ALA A 278 -5.18 9.71 -5.70
C ALA A 278 -3.72 9.21 -5.83
N LEU A 279 -2.75 10.07 -5.55
CA LEU A 279 -1.32 9.77 -5.62
C LEU A 279 -0.71 9.46 -4.24
N ASP A 280 -1.48 9.55 -3.16
CA ASP A 280 -1.03 9.07 -1.87
C ASP A 280 -1.00 7.53 -1.87
N PRO A 281 0.14 6.92 -1.55
CA PRO A 281 0.24 5.47 -1.50
C PRO A 281 -0.76 4.91 -0.47
N PRO A 282 -1.53 3.88 -0.84
CA PRO A 282 -2.37 3.18 0.11
C PRO A 282 -1.50 2.45 1.14
N VAL A 283 -2.07 2.13 2.30
CA VAL A 283 -1.37 1.43 3.38
C VAL A 283 -1.92 0.02 3.50
N SER A 284 -1.04 -0.98 3.63
CA SER A 284 -1.47 -2.37 3.76
C SER A 284 -2.25 -2.58 5.06
N VAL A 285 -3.28 -3.43 5.01
CA VAL A 285 -4.07 -3.81 6.19
C VAL A 285 -3.20 -4.44 7.27
N GLN A 286 -2.17 -5.19 6.86
CA GLN A 286 -1.19 -5.80 7.75
C GLN A 286 -0.39 -4.75 8.53
N ALA A 287 0.04 -3.67 7.87
CA ALA A 287 0.79 -2.59 8.51
C ALA A 287 -0.08 -1.82 9.51
N VAL A 288 -1.31 -1.47 9.12
CA VAL A 288 -2.26 -0.78 10.03
C VAL A 288 -2.59 -1.66 11.24
N ALA A 289 -2.81 -2.96 11.03
CA ALA A 289 -3.05 -3.91 12.12
C ALA A 289 -1.84 -4.03 13.06
N ALA A 290 -0.63 -4.18 12.52
CA ALA A 290 0.59 -4.27 13.32
C ALA A 290 0.83 -2.99 14.14
N ALA A 291 0.67 -1.82 13.53
CA ALA A 291 0.76 -0.54 14.22
C ALA A 291 -0.30 -0.41 15.33
N SER A 292 -1.53 -0.88 15.08
CA SER A 292 -2.62 -0.87 16.07
C SER A 292 -2.30 -1.74 17.28
N ILE A 293 -1.73 -2.93 17.05
CA ILE A 293 -1.32 -3.85 18.12
C ILE A 293 -0.18 -3.24 18.93
N ASN A 294 0.85 -2.71 18.25
CA ASN A 294 1.99 -2.08 18.93
C ASN A 294 1.57 -0.88 19.78
N ALA A 295 0.62 -0.09 19.28
CA ALA A 295 0.00 1.00 20.03
C ALA A 295 -0.76 0.48 21.26
N ALA A 296 -1.60 -0.55 21.11
CA ALA A 296 -2.38 -1.13 22.21
C ALA A 296 -1.49 -1.75 23.30
N LEU A 297 -0.36 -2.34 22.89
CA LEU A 297 0.66 -2.87 23.79
C LEU A 297 1.51 -1.76 24.43
N GLY A 298 1.37 -0.50 24.03
CA GLY A 298 2.15 0.63 24.55
C GLY A 298 3.62 0.56 24.17
N LEU A 299 3.94 -0.02 23.01
CA LEU A 299 5.31 -0.11 22.49
C LEU A 299 5.75 1.17 21.78
N LEU A 300 4.80 2.02 21.37
CA LEU A 300 5.10 3.29 20.70
C LEU A 300 5.61 4.33 21.71
N SER A 301 6.41 5.28 21.23
CA SER A 301 6.93 6.34 22.08
C SER A 301 5.79 7.28 22.54
N LYS A 302 5.97 7.98 23.66
CA LYS A 302 4.95 8.91 24.20
C LYS A 302 4.66 10.08 23.24
N GLU A 303 5.53 10.31 22.25
CA GLU A 303 5.37 11.30 21.18
C GLU A 303 4.52 10.78 20.01
N GLN A 304 4.42 9.45 19.84
CA GLN A 304 3.67 8.78 18.76
C GLN A 304 2.20 8.55 19.12
N VAL A 305 1.52 9.62 19.52
CA VAL A 305 0.11 9.58 19.92
C VAL A 305 -0.83 9.64 18.70
N GLU A 306 -0.34 10.17 17.57
CA GLU A 306 -1.07 10.27 16.32
C GLU A 306 -0.19 9.81 15.15
N LEU A 307 -0.64 8.79 14.42
CA LEU A 307 0.03 8.26 13.22
C LEU A 307 -0.72 8.80 12.01
N ASP A 308 -0.31 9.97 11.54
CA ASP A 308 -0.99 10.77 10.52
C ASP A 308 -0.43 10.65 9.10
N SER A 309 0.56 9.78 8.89
CA SER A 309 1.16 9.54 7.59
C SER A 309 1.48 8.05 7.41
N ARG A 310 1.62 7.60 6.16
CA ARG A 310 2.09 6.24 5.87
C ARG A 310 3.43 5.96 6.56
N THR A 311 4.35 6.92 6.54
CA THR A 311 5.66 6.77 7.18
C THR A 311 5.55 6.57 8.68
N SER A 312 4.73 7.37 9.39
CA SER A 312 4.56 7.20 10.83
C SER A 312 3.88 5.86 11.19
N ILE A 313 2.98 5.37 10.33
CA ILE A 313 2.39 4.02 10.48
C ILE A 313 3.47 2.94 10.31
N LEU A 314 4.31 3.02 9.29
CA LEU A 314 5.38 2.03 9.06
C LEU A 314 6.46 2.07 10.12
N ASP A 315 6.82 3.27 10.60
CA ASP A 315 7.76 3.43 11.71
C ASP A 315 7.22 2.75 12.98
N ALA A 316 5.92 2.89 13.26
CA ALA A 316 5.26 2.21 14.37
C ALA A 316 5.28 0.67 14.24
N VAL A 317 5.29 0.13 13.01
CA VAL A 317 5.47 -1.31 12.77
C VAL A 317 6.90 -1.74 13.09
N ALA A 318 7.90 -0.94 12.69
CA ALA A 318 9.31 -1.27 12.86
C ALA A 318 9.76 -1.35 14.33
N VAL A 319 9.04 -0.69 15.25
CA VAL A 319 9.35 -0.69 16.69
C VAL A 319 9.51 -2.10 17.26
N SER A 320 8.62 -3.05 16.90
CA SER A 320 8.73 -4.43 17.37
C SER A 320 10.08 -5.02 16.99
N SER A 321 10.45 -4.93 15.71
CA SER A 321 11.71 -5.49 15.22
C SER A 321 12.96 -4.89 15.87
N LEU A 322 12.90 -3.62 16.30
CA LEU A 322 13.98 -2.96 17.01
C LEU A 322 14.09 -3.46 18.45
N LEU A 323 12.96 -3.59 19.16
CA LEU A 323 12.93 -4.16 20.51
C LEU A 323 13.44 -5.60 20.52
N GLU A 324 13.03 -6.43 19.56
CA GLU A 324 13.53 -7.81 19.44
C GLU A 324 15.06 -7.84 19.22
N ARG A 325 15.61 -6.89 18.46
CA ARG A 325 17.06 -6.77 18.22
C ARG A 325 17.81 -6.30 19.47
N GLU A 326 17.28 -5.34 20.20
CA GLU A 326 17.90 -4.84 21.43
C GLU A 326 17.92 -5.90 22.52
N GLU A 327 16.87 -6.69 22.64
CA GLU A 327 16.78 -7.76 23.63
C GLU A 327 17.75 -8.90 23.31
N ARG A 328 17.90 -9.28 22.04
CA ARG A 328 18.97 -10.20 21.61
C ARG A 328 20.36 -9.66 21.95
N ARG A 329 20.58 -8.35 21.79
CA ARG A 329 21.85 -7.72 22.18
C ARG A 329 22.07 -7.68 23.69
N ARG A 330 21.00 -7.57 24.49
CA ARG A 330 21.08 -7.63 25.96
C ARG A 330 21.38 -9.06 26.41
N LYS A 331 20.72 -10.08 25.84
CA LYS A 331 21.03 -11.49 26.12
C LYS A 331 22.48 -11.83 25.80
N ARG A 332 22.97 -11.42 24.61
CA ARG A 332 24.39 -11.61 24.24
C ARG A 332 25.35 -10.91 25.19
N ARG A 333 25.06 -9.67 25.62
CA ARG A 333 25.91 -8.97 26.61
C ARG A 333 25.94 -9.67 27.96
N ASN A 334 24.79 -10.18 28.42
CA ASN A 334 24.74 -10.93 29.67
C ASN A 334 25.47 -12.28 29.55
N GLU A 335 25.37 -12.95 28.40
CA GLU A 335 26.11 -14.19 28.11
C GLU A 335 27.63 -13.95 27.97
N GLU A 336 28.04 -12.81 27.41
CA GLU A 336 29.45 -12.38 27.31
C GLU A 336 30.04 -11.93 28.65
N GLU A 337 29.24 -11.36 29.56
CA GLU A 337 29.68 -10.95 30.91
C GLU A 337 29.79 -12.13 31.88
N ASP A 338 29.07 -13.24 31.65
CA ASP A 338 29.10 -14.45 32.48
C ASP A 338 30.06 -15.55 31.97
N GLY A 339 30.76 -15.34 30.85
CA GLY A 339 31.51 -16.41 30.16
C GLY A 339 32.85 -16.01 29.56
N ASP A 340 33.87 -15.73 30.39
CA ASP A 340 35.28 -15.93 30.00
C ASP A 340 35.64 -17.42 30.13
N ALA A 341 35.24 -18.22 29.14
CA ALA A 341 35.97 -19.40 28.69
C ALA A 341 35.17 -20.14 27.60
N GLY A 342 35.67 -20.04 26.38
CA GLY A 342 35.40 -21.05 25.35
C GLY A 342 34.46 -20.57 24.26
N ASN A 343 35.03 -19.98 23.21
CA ASN A 343 34.38 -20.13 21.92
C ASN A 343 35.37 -20.12 20.75
N GLN A 344 35.99 -21.27 20.54
CA GLN A 344 36.50 -21.68 19.24
C GLN A 344 35.63 -22.79 18.62
N GLU A 345 34.73 -23.41 19.37
CA GLU A 345 33.84 -24.47 18.85
C GLU A 345 32.59 -23.93 18.17
N GLU A 346 31.97 -22.84 18.65
CA GLU A 346 30.74 -22.32 18.02
C GLU A 346 31.01 -21.59 16.68
N GLU A 347 32.18 -20.94 16.51
CA GLU A 347 32.61 -20.43 15.20
C GLU A 347 32.87 -21.56 14.19
N GLU A 348 33.29 -22.75 14.64
CA GLU A 348 33.51 -23.91 13.77
C GLU A 348 32.19 -24.62 13.43
N GLU A 349 31.22 -24.66 14.35
CA GLU A 349 29.88 -25.19 14.10
C GLU A 349 29.04 -24.29 13.17
N GLU A 350 29.08 -22.97 13.33
CA GLU A 350 28.43 -22.05 12.39
C GLU A 350 29.02 -22.16 10.97
N ARG A 351 30.34 -22.35 10.85
CA ARG A 351 31.01 -22.57 9.56
C ARG A 351 30.60 -23.89 8.91
N LYS A 352 30.40 -24.95 9.71
CA LYS A 352 29.98 -26.27 9.27
C LYS A 352 28.52 -26.26 8.78
N CYS A 353 27.64 -25.58 9.51
CA CYS A 353 26.23 -25.39 9.15
C CYS A 353 26.08 -24.57 7.85
N MET A 354 26.87 -23.49 7.69
CA MET A 354 26.87 -22.68 6.47
C MET A 354 27.35 -23.43 5.22
N GLU A 355 28.34 -24.32 5.35
CA GLU A 355 28.80 -25.15 4.23
C GLU A 355 27.82 -26.29 3.89
N GLU A 356 27.10 -26.83 4.86
CA GLU A 356 26.01 -27.80 4.63
C GLU A 356 24.86 -27.15 3.84
N ILE A 357 24.47 -25.93 4.21
CA ILE A 357 23.42 -25.16 3.52
C ILE A 357 23.84 -24.81 2.08
N LYS A 358 25.09 -24.39 1.86
CA LYS A 358 25.63 -24.16 0.51
C LYS A 358 25.61 -25.43 -0.35
N THR A 359 25.95 -26.57 0.24
CA THR A 359 25.98 -27.87 -0.44
C THR A 359 24.55 -28.33 -0.80
N GLN A 360 23.57 -28.07 0.06
CA GLN A 360 22.15 -28.32 -0.22
C GLN A 360 21.61 -27.44 -1.36
N LEU A 361 21.97 -26.15 -1.35
CA LEU A 361 21.56 -25.18 -2.39
C LEU A 361 22.14 -25.54 -3.77
N LEU A 362 23.42 -25.94 -3.83
CA LEU A 362 24.05 -26.37 -5.07
C LEU A 362 23.45 -27.67 -5.63
N LYS A 363 23.05 -28.61 -4.76
CA LYS A 363 22.34 -29.84 -5.17
C LYS A 363 20.93 -29.57 -5.70
N ASN A 364 20.20 -28.63 -5.11
CA ASN A 364 18.85 -28.27 -5.56
C ASN A 364 18.87 -27.48 -6.88
N THR A 365 19.93 -26.70 -7.12
CA THR A 365 20.11 -25.96 -8.39
C THR A 365 20.52 -26.88 -9.54
N ALA A 366 21.18 -28.00 -9.24
CA ALA A 366 21.49 -29.05 -10.24
C ALA A 366 20.31 -30.01 -10.50
N ALA A 367 19.35 -30.12 -9.56
CA ALA A 367 18.17 -30.98 -9.68
C ALA A 367 16.93 -30.28 -10.27
N ALA A 368 16.88 -28.95 -10.29
CA ALA A 368 15.78 -28.15 -10.84
C ALA A 368 15.84 -27.97 -12.37
N GLY A 369 16.20 -29.04 -13.09
CA GLY A 369 15.73 -29.23 -14.47
C GLY A 369 14.25 -29.60 -14.44
N GLY A 370 13.37 -28.59 -14.35
CA GLY A 370 11.92 -28.76 -14.41
C GLY A 370 11.19 -28.07 -13.25
N ILE A 371 10.79 -26.81 -13.47
CA ILE A 371 9.93 -26.05 -12.57
C ILE A 371 8.48 -26.38 -12.92
N GLY A 372 7.81 -27.11 -12.04
CA GLY A 372 6.36 -27.14 -11.93
C GLY A 372 5.95 -26.42 -10.65
N VAL A 373 5.22 -25.32 -10.77
CA VAL A 373 4.39 -24.77 -9.69
C VAL A 373 3.02 -24.49 -10.31
N GLY A 374 2.09 -25.38 -10.01
CA GLY A 374 0.70 -25.31 -10.46
C GLY A 374 -0.08 -24.24 -9.72
N TYR A 375 -0.88 -23.50 -10.50
CA TYR A 375 -2.20 -23.03 -10.09
C TYR A 375 -3.10 -24.26 -9.91
N ASP A 376 -3.88 -24.31 -8.84
CA ASP A 376 -5.09 -25.13 -8.87
C ASP A 376 -6.33 -24.29 -8.59
N SER A 377 -7.15 -24.28 -9.62
CA SER A 377 -8.47 -23.70 -9.74
C SER A 377 -9.46 -24.79 -9.37
N ARG A 378 -10.52 -24.46 -8.61
CA ARG A 378 -11.57 -25.46 -8.38
C ARG A 378 -12.43 -25.60 -9.64
N ALA A 379 -12.35 -26.81 -10.18
CA ALA A 379 -12.86 -27.30 -11.44
C ALA A 379 -14.38 -27.15 -11.68
N SER A 380 -14.75 -27.03 -12.96
CA SER A 380 -15.67 -28.00 -13.57
C SER A 380 -15.46 -28.17 -15.09
N SER A 381 -15.32 -29.45 -15.47
CA SER A 381 -15.57 -30.11 -16.77
C SER A 381 -14.93 -29.61 -18.08
N SER A 382 -13.86 -30.31 -18.45
CA SER A 382 -13.67 -31.02 -19.72
C SER A 382 -14.12 -30.35 -21.03
N SER A 383 -13.32 -29.41 -21.50
CA SER A 383 -12.73 -29.47 -22.84
C SER A 383 -11.35 -28.78 -22.75
N SER A 384 -10.39 -29.20 -23.57
CA SER A 384 -9.02 -28.66 -23.60
C SER A 384 -9.04 -27.17 -24.01
N PHE A 385 -9.36 -26.28 -23.08
CA PHE A 385 -9.17 -24.85 -23.27
C PHE A 385 -7.66 -24.57 -23.17
N ARG A 386 -7.06 -24.31 -24.33
CA ARG A 386 -5.72 -23.73 -24.41
C ARG A 386 -5.72 -22.41 -23.65
N THR A 387 -4.66 -22.14 -22.90
CA THR A 387 -4.51 -20.83 -22.25
C THR A 387 -4.34 -19.75 -23.32
N ASP A 388 -4.78 -18.51 -23.06
CA ASP A 388 -4.60 -17.39 -24.00
C ASP A 388 -3.14 -17.23 -24.44
N LEU A 389 -2.21 -17.50 -23.52
CA LEU A 389 -0.76 -17.51 -23.79
C LEU A 389 -0.33 -18.59 -24.78
N GLU A 390 -0.89 -19.80 -24.71
CA GLU A 390 -0.65 -20.87 -25.69
C GLU A 390 -1.22 -20.50 -27.06
N LEU A 391 -2.40 -19.90 -27.09
CA LEU A 391 -3.01 -19.45 -28.34
C LEU A 391 -2.18 -18.34 -29.00
N MET A 392 -1.62 -17.40 -28.23
CA MET A 392 -0.73 -16.36 -28.77
C MET A 392 0.62 -16.89 -29.22
N LYS A 393 1.21 -17.85 -28.51
CA LYS A 393 2.44 -18.54 -28.96
C LYS A 393 2.20 -19.28 -30.27
N ASP A 394 1.04 -19.91 -30.42
CA ASP A 394 0.65 -20.57 -31.66
C ASP A 394 0.49 -19.54 -32.79
N LEU A 395 -0.18 -18.40 -32.55
CA LEU A 395 -0.31 -17.31 -33.53
C LEU A 395 1.05 -16.75 -33.99
N GLU A 396 2.01 -16.59 -33.08
CA GLU A 396 3.36 -16.15 -33.42
C GLU A 396 4.17 -17.21 -34.16
N SER A 397 3.91 -18.50 -33.89
CA SER A 397 4.55 -19.62 -34.58
C SER A 397 4.04 -19.81 -36.01
N ILE A 398 2.83 -19.31 -36.30
CA ILE A 398 2.29 -19.17 -37.65
C ILE A 398 3.02 -18.00 -38.30
N GLN A 399 4.31 -18.19 -38.58
CA GLN A 399 5.13 -17.23 -39.32
C GLN A 399 4.47 -16.97 -40.67
N HIS A 400 3.99 -15.74 -40.86
CA HIS A 400 3.76 -15.26 -42.21
C HIS A 400 5.12 -15.03 -42.91
N PRO A 401 5.23 -15.28 -44.22
CA PRO A 401 6.48 -15.21 -45.00
C PRO A 401 7.05 -13.78 -45.19
N PHE A 402 6.61 -12.82 -44.39
CA PHE A 402 7.01 -11.43 -44.54
C PHE A 402 8.26 -11.14 -43.72
N HIS A 403 9.36 -10.83 -44.42
CA HIS A 403 10.57 -10.19 -43.87
C HIS A 403 10.31 -8.74 -43.42
N ILE A 404 9.14 -8.45 -42.85
CA ILE A 404 8.83 -7.12 -42.35
C ILE A 404 9.63 -6.91 -41.07
N LYS A 405 10.34 -5.80 -41.02
CA LYS A 405 11.10 -5.35 -39.86
C LYS A 405 10.31 -4.22 -39.19
N PRO A 406 9.52 -4.48 -38.14
CA PRO A 406 8.66 -3.48 -37.50
C PRO A 406 9.36 -2.16 -37.18
N ALA A 407 10.61 -2.22 -36.75
CA ALA A 407 11.40 -1.04 -36.40
C ALA A 407 11.66 -0.06 -37.56
N TYR A 408 11.39 -0.47 -38.81
CA TYR A 408 11.62 0.33 -40.01
C TYR A 408 10.44 0.32 -40.98
N ASN A 409 9.30 -0.26 -40.59
CA ASN A 409 8.18 -0.45 -41.50
C ASN A 409 7.02 0.43 -41.08
N SER A 410 6.65 1.40 -41.93
CA SER A 410 5.58 2.39 -41.74
C SER A 410 4.22 1.81 -41.32
N MET A 411 4.00 0.50 -41.50
CA MET A 411 2.84 -0.19 -40.94
C MET A 411 2.75 -0.06 -39.42
N LEU A 412 3.84 0.15 -38.68
CA LEU A 412 3.72 0.37 -37.23
C LEU A 412 2.92 1.65 -36.89
N ASN A 413 2.91 2.64 -37.80
CA ASN A 413 2.26 3.93 -37.60
C ASN A 413 0.73 3.78 -37.54
N GLY A 414 0.08 4.61 -36.73
CA GLY A 414 -1.38 4.66 -36.61
C GLY A 414 -1.87 4.34 -35.20
N GLN A 415 -3.18 4.16 -35.08
CA GLN A 415 -3.85 3.85 -33.82
C GLN A 415 -4.12 2.35 -33.71
N TRP A 416 -3.88 1.80 -32.52
CA TRP A 416 -4.05 0.39 -32.21
C TRP A 416 -4.84 0.22 -30.91
N ASP A 417 -5.91 -0.55 -30.98
CA ASP A 417 -6.74 -0.93 -29.83
C ASP A 417 -6.16 -2.18 -29.14
N PHE A 418 -6.14 -2.17 -27.81
CA PHE A 418 -5.73 -3.34 -27.01
C PHE A 418 -6.87 -4.36 -26.97
N VAL A 419 -6.65 -5.53 -27.57
CA VAL A 419 -7.59 -6.66 -27.49
C VAL A 419 -7.29 -7.57 -26.32
N HIS A 420 -6.00 -7.71 -26.00
CA HIS A 420 -5.53 -8.45 -24.85
C HIS A 420 -4.29 -7.76 -24.30
N ALA A 421 -4.26 -7.53 -22.99
CA ALA A 421 -3.11 -6.99 -22.30
C ALA A 421 -2.48 -8.08 -21.44
N GLY A 422 -1.19 -8.33 -21.63
CA GLY A 422 -0.38 -9.07 -20.67
C GLY A 422 -0.31 -8.37 -19.30
N PRO A 423 0.49 -8.89 -18.34
CA PRO A 423 0.62 -8.40 -16.99
C PRO A 423 1.01 -6.92 -16.97
N PRO A 424 0.71 -6.23 -15.85
CA PRO A 424 0.76 -4.79 -15.77
C PRO A 424 2.17 -4.25 -16.04
N THR A 425 2.32 -3.60 -17.19
CA THR A 425 3.33 -2.56 -17.45
C THR A 425 3.02 -1.30 -16.63
N ILE A 426 3.97 -0.38 -16.45
CA ILE A 426 3.70 0.90 -15.75
C ILE A 426 2.49 1.62 -16.34
N ALA A 427 2.38 1.66 -17.68
CA ALA A 427 1.27 2.30 -18.36
C ALA A 427 -0.06 1.58 -18.06
N THR A 428 -0.11 0.25 -18.18
CA THR A 428 -1.34 -0.52 -17.90
C THR A 428 -1.69 -0.53 -16.41
N ALA A 429 -0.72 -0.49 -15.50
CA ALA A 429 -0.95 -0.36 -14.05
C ALA A 429 -1.59 1.00 -13.72
N ILE A 430 -1.10 2.08 -14.32
CA ILE A 430 -1.72 3.41 -14.21
C ILE A 430 -3.14 3.39 -14.78
N MET A 431 -3.35 2.74 -15.93
CA MET A 431 -4.68 2.63 -16.54
C MET A 431 -5.65 1.81 -15.71
N GLU A 432 -5.23 0.66 -15.20
CA GLU A 432 -6.03 -0.19 -14.30
C GLU A 432 -6.37 0.58 -13.03
N PHE A 433 -5.37 1.18 -12.36
CA PHE A 433 -5.59 2.02 -11.20
C PHE A 433 -6.63 3.11 -11.46
N LEU A 434 -6.49 3.86 -12.56
CA LEU A 434 -7.40 4.94 -12.89
C LEU A 434 -8.80 4.42 -13.22
N THR A 435 -8.90 3.36 -14.04
CA THR A 435 -10.15 2.72 -14.42
C THR A 435 -10.89 2.21 -13.19
N GLU A 436 -10.20 1.57 -12.26
CA GLU A 436 -10.79 1.06 -11.03
C GLU A 436 -11.15 2.19 -10.05
N THR A 437 -10.31 3.21 -9.94
CA THR A 437 -10.60 4.43 -9.17
C THR A 437 -11.88 5.10 -9.69
N SER A 438 -12.10 5.09 -11.00
CA SER A 438 -13.33 5.61 -11.60
C SER A 438 -14.58 4.83 -11.17
N GLN A 439 -14.47 3.51 -11.00
CA GLN A 439 -15.57 2.66 -10.52
C GLN A 439 -15.86 2.93 -9.03
N LEU A 440 -14.82 3.16 -8.23
CA LEU A 440 -14.92 3.49 -6.81
C LEU A 440 -15.67 4.82 -6.60
N PHE A 441 -15.54 5.76 -7.54
CA PHE A 441 -16.28 7.02 -7.57
C PHE A 441 -17.51 7.01 -8.51
N GLY A 442 -18.02 5.82 -8.85
CA GLY A 442 -19.11 5.59 -9.81
C GLY A 442 -20.33 6.53 -9.75
N PRO A 443 -20.89 6.90 -8.57
CA PRO A 443 -22.03 7.83 -8.53
C PRO A 443 -21.66 9.30 -8.81
N LEU A 444 -20.37 9.67 -8.73
CA LEU A 444 -19.91 11.03 -8.99
C LEU A 444 -19.52 11.26 -10.47
N SER A 445 -19.39 10.21 -11.28
CA SER A 445 -18.92 10.29 -12.66
C SER A 445 -17.63 11.12 -12.81
N LEU A 446 -16.79 11.08 -11.77
CA LEU A 446 -15.58 11.92 -11.66
C LEU A 446 -14.54 11.56 -12.70
N PHE A 447 -14.53 10.30 -13.13
CA PHE A 447 -13.71 9.80 -14.21
C PHE A 447 -14.60 8.87 -15.03
N LYS A 448 -14.71 9.10 -16.33
CA LYS A 448 -15.32 8.12 -17.25
C LYS A 448 -14.36 7.94 -18.40
N PHE A 449 -13.60 6.86 -18.39
CA PHE A 449 -12.74 6.52 -19.52
C PHE A 449 -13.60 6.10 -20.71
N ARG A 450 -13.32 6.69 -21.87
CA ARG A 450 -14.04 6.47 -23.12
C ARG A 450 -13.26 5.51 -24.01
N GLU A 451 -11.97 5.77 -24.20
CA GLU A 451 -11.15 5.05 -25.15
C GLU A 451 -9.71 4.93 -24.64
N THR A 452 -9.11 3.77 -24.92
CA THR A 452 -7.72 3.47 -24.66
C THR A 452 -7.12 2.90 -25.94
N TYR A 453 -6.19 3.64 -26.54
CA TYR A 453 -5.49 3.18 -27.74
C TYR A 453 -4.01 3.55 -27.67
N LEU A 454 -3.22 2.78 -28.40
CA LEU A 454 -1.81 3.01 -28.66
C LEU A 454 -1.68 3.76 -29.99
N GLU A 455 -1.13 4.96 -29.98
CA GLU A 455 -0.81 5.72 -31.18
C GLU A 455 0.69 5.70 -31.43
N VAL A 456 1.09 5.21 -32.60
CA VAL A 456 2.49 5.28 -33.05
C VAL A 456 2.62 6.40 -34.08
N GLY A 457 3.45 7.39 -33.76
CA GLY A 457 3.69 8.56 -34.60
C GLY A 457 4.35 8.22 -35.95
N GLN A 458 4.32 9.15 -36.90
CA GLN A 458 4.75 8.92 -38.29
C GLN A 458 6.22 8.50 -38.44
N GLU A 459 7.07 8.88 -37.48
CA GLU A 459 8.51 8.53 -37.44
C GLU A 459 8.82 7.28 -36.62
N GLN A 460 7.81 6.58 -36.07
CA GLN A 460 7.99 5.37 -35.24
C GLN A 460 8.80 5.59 -33.97
N SER A 461 9.06 6.85 -33.65
CA SER A 461 9.91 7.27 -32.56
C SER A 461 9.12 7.56 -31.29
N VAL A 462 7.79 7.70 -31.40
CA VAL A 462 6.91 8.08 -30.29
C VAL A 462 5.67 7.19 -30.28
N ILE A 463 5.47 6.53 -29.14
CA ILE A 463 4.21 5.89 -28.77
C ILE A 463 3.47 6.83 -27.83
N ARG A 464 2.16 6.96 -28.03
CA ARG A 464 1.25 7.56 -27.06
C ARG A 464 0.19 6.55 -26.67
N VAL A 465 0.09 6.24 -25.39
CA VAL A 465 -1.11 5.60 -24.86
C VAL A 465 -2.05 6.72 -24.46
N VAL A 466 -3.15 6.86 -25.20
CA VAL A 466 -4.15 7.89 -24.95
C VAL A 466 -5.30 7.26 -24.22
N VAL A 467 -5.59 7.82 -23.05
CA VAL A 467 -6.67 7.40 -22.17
C VAL A 467 -7.62 8.58 -22.05
N GLY A 468 -8.59 8.63 -22.96
CA GLY A 468 -9.55 9.70 -23.01
C GLY A 468 -10.64 9.48 -21.96
N GLY A 469 -11.01 10.52 -21.22
CA GLY A 469 -12.12 10.40 -20.28
C GLY A 469 -12.73 11.71 -19.84
N ASN A 470 -13.76 11.62 -18.98
CA ASN A 470 -14.47 12.79 -18.47
C ASN A 470 -14.09 13.03 -17.02
N VAL A 471 -13.49 14.19 -16.72
CA VAL A 471 -13.27 14.68 -15.36
C VAL A 471 -14.19 15.85 -15.07
N LEU A 472 -15.12 15.70 -14.11
CA LEU A 472 -16.10 16.74 -13.77
C LEU A 472 -16.86 17.30 -14.99
N LYS A 473 -17.25 16.41 -15.93
CA LYS A 473 -17.89 16.75 -17.21
C LYS A 473 -17.01 17.51 -18.21
N ARG A 474 -15.69 17.57 -18.01
CA ARG A 474 -14.73 18.02 -19.02
C ARG A 474 -14.03 16.82 -19.62
N ASP A 475 -13.88 16.82 -20.93
CA ASP A 475 -13.05 15.83 -21.60
C ASP A 475 -11.58 16.13 -21.26
N VAL A 476 -10.90 15.15 -20.69
CA VAL A 476 -9.51 15.21 -20.25
C VAL A 476 -8.84 13.93 -20.73
N ASP A 477 -7.76 14.09 -21.48
CA ASP A 477 -6.93 12.97 -21.92
C ASP A 477 -5.75 12.81 -20.98
N LEU A 478 -5.53 11.59 -20.52
CA LEU A 478 -4.24 11.17 -19.99
C LEU A 478 -3.43 10.59 -21.15
N ILE A 479 -2.30 11.21 -21.45
CA ILE A 479 -1.40 10.81 -22.54
C ILE A 479 -0.11 10.34 -21.91
N ILE A 480 0.18 9.04 -22.03
CA ILE A 480 1.47 8.49 -21.63
C ILE A 480 2.33 8.39 -22.89
N GLN A 481 3.44 9.11 -22.92
CA GLN A 481 4.34 9.15 -24.07
C GLN A 481 5.59 8.31 -23.78
N THR A 482 5.91 7.38 -24.69
CA THR A 482 7.16 6.65 -24.69
C THR A 482 7.88 6.84 -26.02
N LYS A 483 9.20 6.79 -26.01
CA LYS A 483 10.06 6.83 -27.19
C LYS A 483 10.45 5.43 -27.59
N LEU A 484 10.31 5.14 -28.88
CA LEU A 484 10.75 3.90 -29.47
C LEU A 484 12.04 4.13 -30.26
N THR A 485 13.05 3.31 -30.04
CA THR A 485 14.24 3.26 -30.89
C THR A 485 14.53 1.82 -31.30
N PRO A 486 15.02 1.55 -32.52
CA PRO A 486 15.46 0.21 -32.87
C PRO A 486 16.54 -0.30 -31.90
N ASP A 487 16.49 -1.58 -31.50
CA ASP A 487 17.57 -2.18 -30.70
C ASP A 487 18.76 -2.51 -31.62
N GLU A 488 19.72 -1.58 -31.71
CA GLU A 488 20.94 -1.72 -32.52
C GLU A 488 21.84 -2.88 -32.08
N ARG A 489 21.58 -3.55 -30.95
CA ARG A 489 22.35 -4.74 -30.56
C ARG A 489 21.87 -6.00 -31.31
N VAL A 490 20.67 -5.96 -31.88
CA VAL A 490 19.96 -7.09 -32.49
C VAL A 490 19.57 -6.76 -33.93
N VAL A 491 20.49 -6.14 -34.67
CA VAL A 491 20.30 -5.51 -36.00
C VAL A 491 19.75 -6.45 -37.08
N LYS A 492 19.83 -7.78 -36.92
CA LYS A 492 19.56 -8.69 -38.04
C LYS A 492 18.06 -8.82 -38.38
N ASN A 493 17.17 -8.79 -37.39
CA ASN A 493 15.74 -9.12 -37.62
C ASN A 493 14.79 -7.91 -37.53
N GLY A 494 15.17 -6.81 -36.88
CA GLY A 494 14.38 -5.56 -36.85
C GLY A 494 13.01 -5.66 -36.16
N THR A 495 12.76 -6.73 -35.41
CA THR A 495 11.57 -6.96 -34.59
C THR A 495 11.70 -6.41 -33.17
N ARG A 496 12.94 -6.13 -32.72
CA ARG A 496 13.22 -5.64 -31.38
C ARG A 496 13.43 -4.13 -31.35
N MET A 497 12.75 -3.50 -30.41
CA MET A 497 12.83 -2.07 -30.14
C MET A 497 13.17 -1.84 -28.67
N MET A 498 13.76 -0.69 -28.38
CA MET A 498 13.91 -0.14 -27.04
C MET A 498 12.80 0.88 -26.84
N GLU A 499 11.90 0.59 -25.91
CA GLU A 499 10.90 1.55 -25.44
C GLU A 499 11.47 2.28 -24.22
N ARG A 500 11.49 3.61 -24.27
CA ARG A 500 11.89 4.46 -23.15
C ARG A 500 10.72 5.35 -22.76
N PHE A 501 10.32 5.31 -21.51
CA PHE A 501 9.29 6.21 -21.01
C PHE A 501 9.78 7.67 -21.05
N ASP A 502 8.97 8.58 -21.58
CA ASP A 502 9.38 9.95 -21.91
C ASP A 502 8.61 11.01 -21.12
N SER A 503 7.27 10.94 -21.11
CA SER A 503 6.44 11.89 -20.36
C SER A 503 5.03 11.36 -20.08
N VAL A 504 4.33 12.03 -19.16
CA VAL A 504 2.89 11.86 -18.93
C VAL A 504 2.25 13.23 -19.01
N GLN A 505 1.11 13.34 -19.70
CA GLN A 505 0.32 14.56 -19.76
C GLN A 505 -1.10 14.28 -19.30
N LEU A 506 -1.69 15.20 -18.54
CA LEU A 506 -3.10 15.14 -18.15
C LEU A 506 -3.79 16.44 -18.57
N GLY A 507 -4.74 16.35 -19.51
CA GLY A 507 -5.44 17.52 -20.03
C GLY A 507 -4.52 18.54 -20.70
N GLY A 508 -3.44 18.08 -21.33
CA GLY A 508 -2.43 18.91 -21.99
C GLY A 508 -1.38 19.51 -21.04
N VAL A 509 -1.42 19.19 -19.74
CA VAL A 509 -0.40 19.61 -18.78
C VAL A 509 0.60 18.48 -18.58
N ASP A 510 1.89 18.74 -18.79
CA ASP A 510 2.97 17.80 -18.48
C ASP A 510 3.04 17.53 -16.98
N ILE A 511 2.93 16.25 -16.60
CA ILE A 511 3.18 15.77 -15.26
C ILE A 511 4.69 15.50 -15.16
N PRO A 512 5.40 16.03 -14.14
CA PRO A 512 6.81 15.73 -13.95
C PRO A 512 6.97 14.21 -13.82
N ILE A 513 7.99 13.63 -14.45
CA ILE A 513 8.26 12.21 -14.29
C ILE A 513 9.58 11.98 -13.57
N PRO A 514 9.65 11.03 -12.63
CA PRO A 514 10.90 10.68 -11.95
C PRO A 514 11.98 10.20 -12.93
N GLU A 515 13.25 10.51 -12.68
CA GLU A 515 14.36 9.98 -13.51
C GLU A 515 14.38 8.45 -13.58
N GLN A 516 14.02 7.78 -12.48
CA GLN A 516 13.94 6.32 -12.43
C GLN A 516 12.82 5.73 -13.29
N TRP A 517 11.83 6.52 -13.71
CA TRP A 517 10.80 6.06 -14.65
C TRP A 517 11.28 6.16 -16.09
N LYS A 518 12.32 6.96 -16.38
CA LYS A 518 12.94 7.06 -17.71
C LYS A 518 13.78 5.83 -18.09
N GLN A 519 13.49 4.68 -17.48
CA GLN A 519 14.08 3.40 -17.82
C GLN A 519 13.65 3.00 -19.23
N SER A 520 14.59 2.36 -19.93
CA SER A 520 14.33 1.74 -21.22
C SER A 520 14.09 0.25 -21.01
N ARG A 521 13.11 -0.31 -21.70
CA ARG A 521 12.85 -1.75 -21.77
C ARG A 521 12.90 -2.24 -23.21
N GLN A 522 13.15 -3.53 -23.37
CA GLN A 522 13.06 -4.18 -24.68
C GLN A 522 11.60 -4.51 -24.98
N LEU A 523 11.19 -4.18 -26.21
CA LEU A 523 9.90 -4.50 -26.77
C LEU A 523 10.12 -5.32 -28.05
N ASP A 524 9.61 -6.54 -28.10
CA ASP A 524 9.60 -7.37 -29.30
C ASP A 524 8.23 -7.21 -29.96
N ILE A 525 8.20 -6.70 -31.19
CA ILE A 525 6.98 -6.49 -31.99
C ILE A 525 6.95 -7.50 -33.12
N THR A 526 5.80 -8.14 -33.31
CA THR A 526 5.55 -9.09 -34.38
C THR A 526 4.24 -8.74 -35.08
N PHE A 527 4.28 -8.45 -36.38
CA PHE A 527 3.05 -8.32 -37.17
C PHE A 527 2.49 -9.70 -37.47
N LEU A 528 1.21 -9.90 -37.15
CA LEU A 528 0.46 -11.05 -37.64
C LEU A 528 -0.07 -10.75 -39.05
N ASP A 529 -0.59 -9.54 -39.26
CA ASP A 529 -0.92 -9.01 -40.59
C ASP A 529 -0.82 -7.46 -40.61
N LYS A 530 -1.52 -6.80 -41.53
CA LYS A 530 -1.53 -5.33 -41.65
C LYS A 530 -2.37 -4.61 -40.59
N ASP A 531 -3.33 -5.31 -40.00
CA ASP A 531 -4.32 -4.79 -39.07
C ASP A 531 -4.17 -5.42 -37.66
N MET A 532 -3.20 -6.33 -37.47
CA MET A 532 -2.98 -7.04 -36.22
C MET A 532 -1.50 -7.23 -35.90
N MET A 533 -1.12 -6.93 -34.66
CA MET A 533 0.24 -7.15 -34.16
C MET A 533 0.26 -7.65 -32.72
N ILE A 534 1.35 -8.30 -32.35
CA ILE A 534 1.67 -8.67 -30.97
C ILE A 534 2.89 -7.86 -30.52
N ALA A 535 2.81 -7.27 -29.33
CA ALA A 535 3.94 -6.61 -28.66
C ALA A 535 4.27 -7.33 -27.36
N ARG A 536 5.55 -7.65 -27.10
CA ARG A 536 6.02 -8.35 -25.89
C ARG A 536 7.13 -7.58 -25.19
N SER A 537 7.14 -7.60 -23.87
CA SER A 537 8.25 -7.04 -23.09
C SER A 537 9.45 -8.02 -23.06
N GLY A 538 10.23 -8.04 -24.13
CA GLY A 538 11.37 -8.95 -24.32
C GLY A 538 10.97 -10.39 -24.66
N VAL A 539 11.97 -11.28 -24.74
CA VAL A 539 11.83 -12.64 -25.32
C VAL A 539 10.85 -13.54 -24.57
N MET A 540 10.71 -13.33 -23.27
CA MET A 540 9.86 -14.13 -22.38
C MET A 540 8.68 -13.30 -21.83
N GLY A 541 8.55 -12.05 -22.26
CA GLY A 541 7.48 -11.17 -21.82
C GLY A 541 6.13 -11.64 -22.35
N ASP A 542 5.11 -11.42 -21.54
CA ASP A 542 3.74 -11.73 -21.92
C ASP A 542 3.26 -10.80 -23.06
N PRO A 543 2.42 -11.33 -23.96
CA PRO A 543 2.04 -10.65 -25.19
C PRO A 543 0.88 -9.66 -24.98
N HIS A 544 0.93 -8.55 -25.69
CA HIS A 544 -0.19 -7.65 -25.92
C HIS A 544 -0.68 -7.81 -27.36
N LEU A 545 -1.93 -8.23 -27.55
CA LEU A 545 -2.54 -8.31 -28.87
C LEU A 545 -3.20 -6.97 -29.20
N LEU A 546 -2.78 -6.39 -30.32
CA LEU A 546 -3.16 -5.06 -30.77
C LEU A 546 -3.83 -5.16 -32.15
N LEU A 547 -5.00 -4.54 -32.29
CA LEU A 547 -5.69 -4.40 -33.57
C LEU A 547 -5.63 -2.96 -34.04
N ARG A 548 -5.34 -2.76 -35.32
CA ARG A 548 -5.38 -1.44 -35.93
C ARG A 548 -6.81 -0.93 -35.94
N ARG A 549 -6.98 0.34 -35.58
CA ARG A 549 -8.26 1.05 -35.61
C ARG A 549 -8.64 1.53 -37.01
#